data_AF-A0A932USR6-F1
#
_entry.id   AF-A0A932USR6-F1
#
_cell.length_a   1.000
_cell.length_b   1.000
_cell.length_c   1.000
_cell.angle_alpha   90.00
_cell.angle_beta   90.00
_cell.angle_gamma   90.00
#
_symmetry.space_group_name_H-M   'P 1'
#
loop_
_entity.id
_entity.type
_entity.pdbx_description
1 polymer ?
#
loop_
_entity_poly.entity_id
_entity_poly.type
_entity_poly.pdbx_seq_one_letter_code
_entity_poly.pdbx_strand_id
1 'polypeptide(L)'
;MGKQDKQDKLDKQKPARRIGRRKARLLRRGAALAVVVALIGLGVLGWNQFFPGSGQGKSFHVMGGEMKPVLNPFQFRDQHAATAYMLAAQNRDVLDQVYCYCGCDAPPFYHRSLLSCFTDTHGSS
;
A
#
# COMPACT_ATOMS: atom_id res chain seq x y z
N MET A 1 -15.07 79.08 -16.43
CA MET A 1 -13.98 78.41 -15.68
C MET A 1 -14.36 76.95 -15.36
N GLY A 2 -13.96 75.93 -16.15
CA GLY A 2 -14.44 74.56 -15.83
C GLY A 2 -13.88 73.33 -16.55
N LYS A 3 -12.87 73.44 -17.42
CA LYS A 3 -12.28 72.26 -18.11
C LYS A 3 -10.98 71.75 -17.47
N GLN A 4 -10.11 72.65 -16.98
CA GLN A 4 -8.80 72.28 -16.42
C GLN A 4 -8.90 71.54 -15.07
N ASP A 5 -9.83 71.93 -14.19
CA ASP A 5 -10.04 71.27 -12.87
C ASP A 5 -10.54 69.82 -13.01
N LYS A 6 -11.27 69.51 -14.09
CA LYS A 6 -11.75 68.16 -14.36
C LYS A 6 -10.65 67.21 -14.82
N GLN A 7 -9.66 67.73 -15.55
CA GLN A 7 -8.53 66.94 -16.06
C GLN A 7 -7.47 66.68 -14.97
N ASP A 8 -7.19 67.64 -14.08
CA ASP A 8 -6.25 67.43 -12.95
C ASP A 8 -6.76 66.34 -11.97
N LYS A 9 -8.07 66.30 -11.70
CA LYS A 9 -8.67 65.24 -10.86
C LYS A 9 -8.62 63.86 -11.52
N LEU A 10 -8.75 63.80 -12.85
CA LEU A 10 -8.67 62.55 -13.61
C LEU A 10 -7.24 62.02 -13.70
N ASP A 11 -6.23 62.88 -13.75
CA ASP A 11 -4.83 62.46 -13.82
C ASP A 11 -4.28 62.03 -12.45
N LYS A 12 -4.64 62.73 -11.36
CA LYS A 12 -4.32 62.29 -9.99
C LYS A 12 -4.97 60.96 -9.57
N GLN A 13 -6.14 60.62 -10.11
CA GLN A 13 -6.82 59.35 -9.79
C GLN A 13 -6.23 58.12 -10.51
N LYS A 14 -5.54 58.31 -11.64
CA LYS A 14 -4.95 57.21 -12.43
C LYS A 14 -3.78 56.48 -11.76
N PRO A 15 -2.77 57.12 -11.14
CA PRO A 15 -1.65 56.43 -10.52
C PRO A 15 -2.07 55.63 -9.28
N ALA A 16 -2.96 56.18 -8.44
CA ALA A 16 -3.47 55.52 -7.24
C ALA A 16 -4.24 54.23 -7.57
N ARG A 17 -5.11 54.26 -8.60
CA ARG A 17 -5.83 53.06 -9.08
C ARG A 17 -4.92 52.01 -9.73
N ARG A 18 -3.81 52.43 -10.36
CA ARG A 18 -2.88 51.52 -11.06
C ARG A 18 -1.98 50.74 -10.08
N ILE A 19 -1.57 51.36 -8.98
CA ILE A 19 -0.78 50.72 -7.90
C ILE A 19 -1.63 49.69 -7.15
N GLY A 20 -2.88 50.03 -6.80
CA GLY A 20 -3.81 49.10 -6.16
C GLY A 20 -4.10 47.85 -7.00
N ARG A 21 -4.26 48.01 -8.32
CA ARG A 21 -4.45 46.88 -9.26
C ARG A 21 -3.20 46.01 -9.45
N ARG A 22 -1.99 46.54 -9.27
CA ARG A 22 -0.74 45.75 -9.32
C ARG A 22 -0.51 44.97 -8.03
N LYS A 23 -0.72 45.61 -6.85
CA LYS A 23 -0.68 44.93 -5.56
C LYS A 23 -1.75 43.83 -5.46
N ALA A 24 -2.97 44.09 -5.91
CA ALA A 24 -4.05 43.09 -5.96
C ALA A 24 -3.73 41.91 -6.91
N ARG A 25 -3.05 42.14 -8.03
CA ARG A 25 -2.60 41.06 -8.93
C ARG A 25 -1.46 40.23 -8.34
N LEU A 26 -0.52 40.86 -7.63
CA LEU A 26 0.56 40.16 -6.93
C LEU A 26 0.02 39.32 -5.77
N LEU A 27 -0.93 39.86 -4.99
CA LEU A 27 -1.61 39.14 -3.91
C LEU A 27 -2.42 37.94 -4.44
N ARG A 28 -3.14 38.11 -5.56
CA ARG A 28 -3.88 36.99 -6.20
C ARG A 28 -2.95 35.91 -6.75
N ARG A 29 -1.78 36.28 -7.29
CA ARG A 29 -0.78 35.33 -7.78
C ARG A 29 -0.11 34.58 -6.63
N GLY A 30 0.21 35.27 -5.54
CA GLY A 30 0.73 34.65 -4.31
C GLY A 30 -0.28 33.68 -3.68
N ALA A 31 -1.55 34.08 -3.60
CA ALA A 31 -2.62 33.22 -3.11
C ALA A 31 -2.83 31.99 -4.02
N ALA A 32 -2.80 32.15 -5.34
CA ALA A 32 -2.90 31.03 -6.28
C ALA A 32 -1.74 30.03 -6.13
N LEU A 33 -0.50 30.52 -5.98
CA LEU A 33 0.66 29.66 -5.72
C LEU A 33 0.54 28.91 -4.39
N ALA A 34 0.10 29.57 -3.33
CA ALA A 34 -0.10 28.94 -2.02
C ALA A 34 -1.15 27.82 -2.08
N VAL A 35 -2.25 28.01 -2.82
CA VAL A 35 -3.27 26.98 -3.03
C VAL A 35 -2.70 25.77 -3.79
N VAL A 36 -1.91 25.99 -4.84
CA VAL A 36 -1.29 24.89 -5.60
C VAL A 36 -0.32 24.09 -4.73
N VAL A 37 0.50 24.76 -3.92
CA VAL A 37 1.41 24.10 -2.99
C VAL A 37 0.65 23.30 -1.93
N ALA A 38 -0.46 23.84 -1.40
CA ALA A 38 -1.31 23.13 -0.45
C ALA A 38 -1.95 21.88 -1.06
N LEU A 39 -2.42 21.95 -2.31
CA LEU A 39 -3.00 20.80 -3.01
C LEU A 39 -1.97 19.70 -3.30
N ILE A 40 -0.74 20.08 -3.67
CA ILE A 40 0.35 19.12 -3.87
C ILE A 40 0.74 18.48 -2.53
N GLY A 41 0.88 19.28 -1.47
CA GLY A 41 1.18 18.77 -0.12
C GLY A 41 0.12 17.79 0.39
N LEU A 42 -1.16 18.11 0.21
CA LEU A 42 -2.27 17.20 0.54
C LEU A 42 -2.27 15.94 -0.34
N GLY A 43 -1.94 16.06 -1.63
CA GLY A 43 -1.78 14.92 -2.52
C GLY A 43 -0.66 13.97 -2.09
N VAL A 44 0.52 14.51 -1.74
CA VAL A 44 1.68 13.72 -1.28
C VAL A 44 1.40 13.04 0.06
N LEU A 45 0.81 13.78 1.01
CA LEU A 45 0.44 13.21 2.32
C LEU A 45 -0.70 12.18 2.19
N GLY A 46 -1.66 12.42 1.30
CA GLY A 46 -2.76 11.51 1.02
C GLY A 46 -2.30 10.24 0.29
N TRP A 47 -1.31 10.33 -0.59
CA TRP A 47 -0.79 9.18 -1.35
C TRP A 47 -0.29 8.07 -0.44
N ASN A 48 0.43 8.42 0.64
CA ASN A 48 0.96 7.44 1.60
C ASN A 48 -0.12 6.75 2.44
N GLN A 49 -1.29 7.39 2.61
CA GLN A 49 -2.39 6.83 3.39
C GLN A 49 -3.36 6.02 2.52
N PHE A 50 -3.53 6.40 1.24
CA PHE A 50 -4.50 5.77 0.34
C PHE A 50 -3.93 4.62 -0.49
N PHE A 51 -2.63 4.62 -0.75
CA PHE A 51 -1.92 3.51 -1.38
C PHE A 51 -1.00 2.87 -0.35
N PRO A 52 -1.52 1.98 0.52
CA PRO A 52 -0.66 1.18 1.38
C PRO A 52 0.31 0.44 0.46
N GLY A 53 1.60 0.74 0.60
CA GLY A 53 2.64 0.00 -0.09
C GLY A 53 2.44 -1.49 0.24
N SER A 54 2.42 -2.33 -0.80
CA SER A 54 2.28 -3.79 -0.72
C SER A 54 3.46 -4.50 -0.02
N GLY A 55 4.23 -3.78 0.81
CA GLY A 55 5.40 -4.23 1.55
C GLY A 55 5.08 -4.67 2.97
N GLN A 56 3.85 -5.10 3.26
CA GLN A 56 3.54 -5.73 4.53
C GLN A 56 4.03 -7.18 4.44
N GLY A 57 5.26 -7.41 4.90
CA GLY A 57 5.79 -8.77 5.06
C GLY A 57 4.78 -9.58 5.85
N LYS A 58 4.26 -10.65 5.24
CA LYS A 58 3.34 -11.57 5.90
C LYS A 58 4.01 -11.99 7.21
N SER A 59 3.40 -11.65 8.34
CA SER A 59 3.96 -11.98 9.65
C SER A 59 4.18 -13.50 9.69
N PHE A 60 5.40 -13.93 10.02
CA PHE A 60 5.77 -15.35 10.20
C PHE A 60 5.11 -16.00 11.42
N HIS A 61 3.98 -15.46 11.89
CA HIS A 61 3.20 -16.05 12.96
C HIS A 61 2.44 -17.26 12.38
N VAL A 62 3.06 -18.42 12.54
CA VAL A 62 2.46 -19.71 12.24
C VAL A 62 1.48 -20.04 13.36
N MET A 63 0.26 -20.44 13.01
CA MET A 63 -0.75 -20.81 14.02
C MET A 63 -0.38 -22.15 14.68
N GLY A 64 0.19 -23.07 13.89
CA GLY A 64 0.54 -24.41 14.33
C GLY A 64 -0.67 -25.21 14.81
N GLY A 65 -0.40 -26.32 15.50
CA GLY A 65 -1.39 -27.24 16.05
C GLY A 65 -1.94 -28.24 15.04
N GLU A 66 -1.24 -28.56 13.96
CA GLU A 66 -1.71 -29.53 12.96
C GLU A 66 -1.80 -30.97 13.49
N MET A 67 -3.04 -31.43 13.71
CA MET A 67 -3.35 -32.74 14.28
C MET A 67 -3.63 -33.80 13.22
N LYS A 68 -3.90 -33.42 11.97
CA LYS A 68 -4.15 -34.40 10.90
C LYS A 68 -2.88 -35.20 10.61
N PRO A 69 -3.00 -36.50 10.29
CA PRO A 69 -1.86 -37.30 9.87
C PRO A 69 -1.29 -36.77 8.56
N VAL A 70 0.03 -36.91 8.39
CA VAL A 70 0.68 -36.70 7.09
C VAL A 70 0.19 -37.78 6.14
N LEU A 71 -0.02 -37.41 4.88
CA LEU A 71 -0.50 -38.32 3.85
C LEU A 71 0.50 -39.47 3.61
N ASN A 72 0.00 -40.68 3.36
CA ASN A 72 0.85 -41.86 3.18
C ASN A 72 1.84 -41.69 2.01
N PRO A 73 3.17 -41.74 2.23
CA PRO A 73 4.18 -41.57 1.19
C PRO A 73 4.03 -42.54 0.01
N PHE A 74 3.55 -43.76 0.26
CA PHE A 74 3.48 -44.82 -0.76
C PHE A 74 2.43 -44.60 -1.85
N GLN A 75 1.58 -43.57 -1.72
CA GLN A 75 0.62 -43.22 -2.78
C GLN A 75 1.24 -42.36 -3.89
N PHE A 76 2.41 -41.75 -3.63
CA PHE A 76 3.08 -40.91 -4.61
C PHE A 76 3.98 -41.75 -5.50
N ARG A 77 3.79 -41.62 -6.81
CA ARG A 77 4.70 -42.22 -7.82
C ARG A 77 6.01 -41.45 -7.96
N ASP A 78 5.96 -40.16 -7.70
CA ASP A 78 7.14 -39.31 -7.70
C ASP A 78 7.97 -39.57 -6.44
N GLN A 79 9.25 -39.92 -6.64
CA GLN A 79 10.15 -40.29 -5.56
C GLN A 79 10.48 -39.10 -4.64
N HIS A 80 10.52 -37.88 -5.18
CA HIS A 80 10.76 -36.67 -4.38
C HIS A 80 9.56 -36.36 -3.49
N ALA A 81 8.34 -36.45 -4.03
CA ALA A 81 7.11 -36.31 -3.25
C ALA A 81 7.03 -37.39 -2.16
N ALA A 82 7.23 -38.67 -2.50
CA ALA A 82 7.24 -39.74 -1.50
C ALA A 82 8.26 -39.48 -0.38
N THR A 83 9.47 -39.05 -0.73
CA THR A 83 10.52 -38.71 0.24
C THR A 83 10.13 -37.51 1.11
N ALA A 84 9.55 -36.46 0.52
CA ALA A 84 9.11 -35.28 1.25
C ALA A 84 8.03 -35.61 2.28
N TYR A 85 7.03 -36.41 1.92
CA TYR A 85 5.98 -36.84 2.86
C TYR A 85 6.52 -37.76 3.94
N MET A 86 7.48 -38.63 3.62
CA MET A 86 8.14 -39.47 4.62
C MET A 86 8.89 -38.62 5.65
N LEU A 87 9.67 -37.64 5.19
CA LEU A 87 10.40 -36.72 6.08
C LEU A 87 9.45 -35.83 6.88
N ALA A 88 8.34 -35.39 6.28
CA ALA A 88 7.32 -34.61 6.97
C ALA A 88 6.64 -35.39 8.09
N ALA A 89 6.40 -36.69 7.89
CA ALA A 89 5.87 -37.57 8.92
C ALA A 89 6.85 -37.75 10.09
N GLN A 90 8.16 -37.68 9.84
CA GLN A 90 9.20 -37.80 10.87
C GLN A 90 9.44 -36.50 11.65
N ASN A 91 9.24 -35.34 11.02
CA ASN A 91 9.59 -34.02 11.58
C ASN A 91 8.35 -33.12 11.79
N ARG A 92 7.25 -33.72 12.27
CA ARG A 92 5.96 -33.03 12.39
C ARG A 92 6.04 -31.78 13.27
N ASP A 93 6.68 -31.91 14.42
CA ASP A 93 6.89 -30.84 15.41
C ASP A 93 7.58 -29.60 14.81
N VAL A 94 8.61 -29.81 13.99
CA VAL A 94 9.30 -28.71 13.31
C VAL A 94 8.41 -28.09 12.24
N LEU A 95 7.80 -28.91 11.38
CA LEU A 95 6.98 -28.41 10.27
C LEU A 95 5.72 -27.69 10.73
N ASP A 96 5.23 -28.00 11.92
CA ASP A 96 4.07 -27.33 12.50
C ASP A 96 4.38 -25.89 12.97
N GLN A 97 5.66 -25.55 13.10
CA GLN A 97 6.14 -24.23 13.50
C GLN A 97 6.67 -23.39 12.33
N VAL A 98 6.61 -23.93 11.10
CA VAL A 98 7.14 -23.27 9.90
C VAL A 98 6.00 -22.75 9.02
N TYR A 99 6.17 -21.55 8.46
CA TYR A 99 5.21 -20.95 7.54
C TYR A 99 5.18 -21.73 6.22
N CYS A 100 3.98 -22.03 5.70
CA CYS A 100 3.85 -22.68 4.39
C CYS A 100 4.03 -21.65 3.27
N TYR A 101 5.10 -21.80 2.48
CA TYR A 101 5.42 -20.87 1.40
C TYR A 101 4.54 -21.00 0.15
N CYS A 102 3.65 -21.99 0.11
CA CYS A 102 2.69 -22.19 -0.99
C CYS A 102 1.60 -21.10 -1.06
N GLY A 103 1.42 -20.30 0.01
CA GLY A 103 0.40 -19.24 0.04
C GLY A 103 -1.04 -19.77 0.12
N CYS A 104 -1.23 -20.91 0.78
CA CYS A 104 -2.51 -21.60 0.93
C CYS A 104 -3.15 -21.43 2.32
N ASP A 105 -2.74 -20.38 3.04
CA ASP A 105 -3.31 -19.91 4.31
C ASP A 105 -4.71 -19.29 4.16
N ALA A 106 -5.16 -19.11 2.92
CA ALA A 106 -6.45 -18.55 2.54
C ALA A 106 -7.32 -19.62 1.83
N PRO A 107 -8.61 -19.32 1.52
CA PRO A 107 -9.44 -20.26 0.79
C PRO A 107 -8.81 -20.69 -0.54
N PRO A 108 -9.01 -21.96 -0.97
CA PRO A 108 -9.91 -22.95 -0.37
C PRO A 108 -9.30 -23.82 0.73
N PHE A 109 -7.99 -23.77 0.98
CA PHE A 109 -7.27 -24.76 1.79
C PHE A 109 -7.17 -24.40 3.27
N TYR A 110 -6.94 -23.12 3.60
CA TYR A 110 -6.78 -22.65 4.97
C TYR A 110 -5.72 -23.40 5.78
N HIS A 111 -4.55 -23.65 5.19
CA HIS A 111 -3.44 -24.30 5.86
C HIS A 111 -2.80 -23.38 6.91
N ARG A 112 -2.59 -23.93 8.11
CA ARG A 112 -2.18 -23.19 9.32
C ARG A 112 -0.68 -23.23 9.58
N SER A 113 0.01 -24.22 9.04
CA SER A 113 1.46 -24.43 9.11
C SER A 113 1.93 -25.19 7.87
N LEU A 114 3.25 -25.30 7.68
CA LEU A 114 3.84 -26.14 6.64
C LEU A 114 3.42 -27.60 6.79
N LEU A 115 3.21 -28.07 8.02
CA LEU A 115 2.70 -29.42 8.27
C LEU A 115 1.32 -29.65 7.64
N SER A 116 0.41 -28.67 7.65
CA SER A 116 -0.91 -28.79 7.00
C SER A 116 -0.81 -29.11 5.51
N CYS A 117 0.19 -28.55 4.83
CA CYS A 117 0.47 -28.80 3.41
C CYS A 117 0.81 -30.28 3.12
N PHE A 118 1.25 -31.04 4.12
CA PHE A 118 1.51 -32.49 4.01
C PHE A 118 0.34 -33.38 4.47
N THR A 119 -0.78 -32.79 4.89
CA THR A 119 -1.98 -33.56 5.29
C THR A 119 -2.92 -33.87 4.11
N ASP A 120 -2.69 -33.21 2.98
CA ASP A 120 -3.31 -33.46 1.68
C ASP A 120 -2.23 -33.55 0.59
N THR A 121 -2.59 -33.43 -0.69
CA THR A 121 -1.64 -33.54 -1.81
C THR A 121 -0.92 -32.22 -2.16
N HIS A 122 -1.14 -31.14 -1.43
CA HIS A 122 -0.60 -29.82 -1.77
C HIS A 122 0.94 -29.77 -1.63
N GLY A 123 1.50 -30.50 -0.67
CA GLY A 123 2.95 -30.63 -0.49
C GLY A 123 3.68 -31.39 -1.62
N SER A 124 2.95 -31.88 -2.63
CA SER A 124 3.51 -32.61 -3.79
C SER A 124 3.54 -31.80 -5.10
N SER A 125 3.05 -30.56 -5.09
CA SER A 125 3.03 -29.65 -6.26
C SER A 125 4.22 -28.71 -6.33
#